data_AF-A0A1B6F5I3-F1
#
_entry.id   AF-A0A1B6F5I3-F1
#
_cell.length_a   1.000
_cell.length_b   1.000
_cell.length_c   1.000
_cell.angle_alpha   90.00
_cell.angle_beta   90.00
_cell.angle_gamma   90.00
#
_symmetry.space_group_name_H-M   'P 1'
#
loop_
_entity.id
_entity.type
_entity.pdbx_description
1 polymer ?
#
loop_
_entity_poly.entity_id
_entity_poly.type
_entity_poly.pdbx_seq_one_letter_code
_entity_poly.pdbx_strand_id
1 'polypeptide(L)'
;MLVSISLPKMPTGWALRIMTGWWWFYCLLVVVSYRASLTAILAKPEPKVTINTLNELINSPVRCGGWGEPERLFFTTSFDPDIHKIGLKFETIQDADQAVDRVASGTFAYYENSYFLLEAITR
;
A
#
# COMPACT_ATOMS: atom_id res chain seq x y z
N MET A 1 -23.84 15.04 16.33
CA MET A 1 -24.47 16.17 17.03
C MET A 1 -25.94 16.34 16.62
N LEU A 2 -26.78 15.33 16.86
CA LEU A 2 -28.26 15.42 16.72
C LEU A 2 -29.00 14.77 17.90
N VAL A 3 -28.27 14.17 18.86
CA VAL A 3 -28.83 13.35 19.96
C VAL A 3 -28.88 14.12 21.29
N SER A 4 -28.28 15.31 21.37
CA SER A 4 -28.01 16.00 22.63
C SER A 4 -28.90 17.21 22.92
N ILE A 5 -29.98 17.41 22.16
CA ILE A 5 -30.98 18.45 22.45
C ILE A 5 -32.33 17.74 22.54
N SER A 6 -32.83 17.60 23.77
CA SER A 6 -34.18 17.10 24.00
C SER A 6 -35.20 18.16 23.58
N LEU A 7 -36.25 17.72 22.87
CA LEU A 7 -37.41 18.57 22.62
C LEU A 7 -38.13 18.82 23.96
N PRO A 8 -38.40 20.07 24.35
CA PRO A 8 -39.04 20.40 25.63
C PRO A 8 -40.48 19.88 25.74
N LYS A 9 -41.11 19.47 24.63
CA LYS A 9 -42.44 18.84 24.58
C LYS A 9 -42.45 17.71 23.57
N MET A 10 -43.03 16.56 23.97
CA MET A 10 -43.22 15.42 23.07
C MET A 10 -44.45 15.61 22.19
N PRO A 11 -44.41 15.20 20.91
CA PRO A 11 -45.59 15.24 20.06
C PRO A 11 -46.69 14.29 20.57
N THR A 12 -47.88 14.84 20.76
CA THR A 12 -49.07 14.10 21.26
C THR A 12 -49.84 13.39 20.15
N GLY A 13 -49.80 13.92 18.92
CA GLY A 13 -50.48 13.34 17.77
C GLY A 13 -49.85 12.02 17.29
N TRP A 14 -50.67 11.02 16.97
CA TRP A 14 -50.24 9.69 16.53
C TRP A 14 -49.34 9.73 15.28
N ALA A 15 -49.72 10.52 14.27
CA ALA A 15 -48.94 10.68 13.04
C ALA A 15 -47.55 11.28 13.29
N LEU A 16 -47.45 12.29 14.18
CA LEU A 16 -46.16 12.88 14.54
C LEU A 16 -45.25 11.91 15.30
N ARG A 17 -45.81 11.01 16.12
CA ARG A 17 -45.02 9.99 16.82
C ARG A 17 -44.38 9.00 15.85
N ILE A 18 -45.13 8.55 14.85
CA ILE A 18 -44.63 7.65 13.80
C ILE A 18 -43.55 8.34 12.96
N MET A 19 -43.81 9.58 12.53
CA MET A 19 -42.82 10.37 11.79
C MET A 19 -41.53 10.57 12.59
N THR A 20 -41.63 10.87 13.89
CA THR A 20 -40.48 11.06 14.78
C THR A 20 -39.71 9.75 14.98
N GLY A 21 -40.41 8.62 15.12
CA GLY A 21 -39.77 7.30 15.21
C GLY A 21 -39.00 6.93 13.94
N TRP A 22 -39.58 7.20 12.77
CA TRP A 22 -38.91 6.97 11.49
C TRP A 22 -37.70 7.88 11.29
N TRP A 23 -37.82 9.15 11.69
CA TRP A 23 -36.71 10.10 11.70
C TRP A 23 -35.57 9.64 12.61
N TRP A 24 -35.90 9.12 13.79
CA TRP A 24 -34.93 8.53 14.71
C TRP A 24 -34.19 7.35 14.09
N PHE A 25 -34.92 6.45 13.44
CA PHE A 25 -34.33 5.29 12.76
C PHE A 25 -33.39 5.74 11.63
N TYR A 26 -33.80 6.71 10.83
CA TYR A 26 -32.97 7.29 9.78
C TYR A 26 -31.67 7.90 10.35
N CYS A 27 -31.76 8.75 11.37
CA CYS A 27 -30.58 9.34 12.01
C CYS A 27 -29.63 8.28 12.58
N LEU A 28 -30.18 7.21 13.19
CA LEU A 28 -29.38 6.10 13.71
C LEU A 28 -28.64 5.39 12.58
N LEU A 29 -29.33 5.05 11.48
CA LEU A 29 -28.71 4.41 10.32
C LEU A 29 -27.59 5.26 9.72
N VAL A 30 -27.80 6.57 9.58
CA VAL A 30 -26.79 7.50 9.05
C VAL A 30 -25.57 7.57 9.98
N VAL A 31 -25.77 7.71 11.29
CA VAL A 31 -24.67 7.79 12.26
C VAL A 31 -23.87 6.49 12.30
N VAL A 32 -24.54 5.32 12.32
CA VAL A 32 -23.86 4.02 12.34
C VAL A 32 -23.09 3.80 11.05
N SER A 33 -23.67 4.09 9.89
CA SER A 33 -23.00 3.97 8.59
C SER A 33 -21.77 4.86 8.52
N TYR A 34 -21.89 6.12 8.92
CA TYR A 34 -20.75 7.05 8.95
C TYR A 34 -19.64 6.57 9.89
N ARG A 35 -19.99 6.13 11.10
CA ARG A 35 -19.00 5.62 12.06
C ARG A 35 -18.33 4.35 11.54
N ALA A 36 -19.08 3.44 10.91
CA ALA A 36 -18.54 2.21 10.34
C ALA A 36 -17.53 2.51 9.22
N SER A 37 -17.87 3.42 8.30
CA SER A 37 -16.96 3.86 7.24
C SER A 37 -15.70 4.54 7.81
N LEU A 38 -15.86 5.41 8.80
CA LEU A 38 -14.72 6.05 9.47
C LEU A 38 -13.80 5.02 10.13
N THR A 39 -14.38 4.05 10.86
CA THR A 39 -13.58 2.98 11.48
C THR A 39 -12.91 2.08 10.45
N ALA A 40 -13.54 1.82 9.31
CA ALA A 40 -12.96 1.00 8.26
C ALA A 40 -11.74 1.68 7.62
N ILE A 41 -11.80 3.00 7.42
CA ILE A 41 -10.69 3.79 6.89
C ILE A 41 -9.54 3.84 7.90
N LEU A 42 -9.83 4.01 9.20
CA LEU A 42 -8.79 4.10 10.23
C LEU A 42 -8.17 2.75 10.60
N ALA A 43 -8.91 1.65 10.48
CA ALA A 43 -8.43 0.32 10.86
C ALA A 43 -7.50 -0.30 9.82
N LYS A 44 -7.58 0.13 8.55
CA LYS A 44 -6.78 -0.46 7.48
C LYS A 44 -5.58 0.43 7.18
N PRO A 45 -4.35 0.05 7.58
CA PRO A 45 -3.16 0.74 7.10
C PRO A 45 -3.13 0.68 5.57
N GLU A 46 -2.70 1.78 4.95
CA GLU A 46 -2.67 1.92 3.49
C GLU A 46 -1.91 0.73 2.89
N PRO A 47 -2.48 0.03 1.89
CA PRO A 47 -1.81 -1.12 1.28
C PRO A 47 -0.50 -0.64 0.68
N LYS A 48 0.61 -1.12 1.24
CA LYS A 48 1.93 -0.87 0.66
C LYS A 48 1.93 -1.52 -0.72
N VAL A 49 2.13 -0.72 -1.77
CA VAL A 49 2.32 -1.24 -3.13
C VAL A 49 3.69 -1.90 -3.17
N THR A 50 3.73 -3.18 -2.87
CA THR A 50 4.95 -4.00 -2.88
C THR A 50 5.06 -4.71 -4.21
N ILE A 51 6.25 -4.69 -4.80
CA ILE A 51 6.60 -5.52 -5.96
C ILE A 51 7.10 -6.86 -5.40
N ASN A 52 6.33 -7.93 -5.57
CA ASN A 52 6.66 -9.24 -5.03
C ASN A 52 7.12 -10.23 -6.10
N THR A 53 6.81 -9.95 -7.37
CA THR A 53 7.15 -10.84 -8.48
C THR A 53 8.09 -10.18 -9.47
N LEU A 54 8.87 -11.01 -10.14
CA LEU A 54 9.79 -10.58 -11.19
C LEU A 54 9.04 -9.88 -12.35
N ASN A 55 7.85 -10.38 -12.67
CA ASN A 55 6.99 -9.80 -13.70
C ASN A 55 6.44 -8.42 -13.33
N GLU A 56 6.11 -8.21 -12.05
CA GLU A 56 5.76 -6.88 -11.56
C GLU A 56 6.95 -5.92 -11.68
N LEU A 57 8.17 -6.37 -11.35
CA LEU A 57 9.37 -5.55 -11.49
C LEU A 57 9.63 -5.15 -12.95
N ILE A 58 9.49 -6.08 -13.89
CA ILE A 58 9.65 -5.82 -15.33
C ILE A 58 8.66 -4.78 -15.84
N ASN A 59 7.41 -4.86 -15.39
CA ASN A 59 6.35 -3.93 -15.81
C ASN A 59 6.39 -2.60 -15.05
N SER A 60 7.08 -2.55 -13.92
CA SER A 60 7.26 -1.33 -13.12
C SER A 60 8.28 -0.37 -13.75
N PRO A 61 8.19 0.94 -13.44
CA PRO A 61 9.21 1.91 -13.80
C PRO A 61 10.45 1.87 -12.88
N VAL A 62 10.46 0.98 -11.88
CA VAL A 62 11.57 0.85 -10.93
C VAL A 62 12.78 0.26 -11.65
N ARG A 63 13.95 0.88 -11.46
CA ARG A 63 15.20 0.39 -12.05
C ARG A 63 15.75 -0.75 -11.21
N CYS A 64 16.41 -1.71 -11.83
CA CYS A 64 17.02 -2.84 -11.15
C CYS A 64 18.52 -2.87 -11.40
N GLY A 65 19.27 -3.44 -10.45
CA GLY A 65 20.71 -3.59 -10.61
C GLY A 65 21.35 -4.28 -9.42
N GLY A 66 22.65 -4.51 -9.52
CA GLY A 66 23.42 -5.31 -8.57
C GLY A 66 24.91 -5.07 -8.72
N TRP A 67 25.69 -5.92 -8.04
CA TRP A 67 27.12 -5.74 -7.95
C TRP A 67 27.87 -6.45 -9.09
N GLY A 68 28.53 -5.63 -9.91
CA GLY A 68 29.45 -6.10 -10.95
C GLY A 68 28.80 -6.58 -12.26
N GLU A 69 29.67 -6.87 -13.22
CA GLU A 69 29.32 -7.42 -14.54
C GLU A 69 28.89 -8.90 -14.54
N PRO A 70 29.37 -9.79 -13.65
CA PRO A 70 28.96 -11.20 -13.66
C PRO A 70 27.45 -11.39 -13.48
N GLU A 71 26.82 -10.60 -12.61
CA GLU A 71 25.37 -10.64 -12.39
C GLU A 71 24.62 -10.18 -13.63
N ARG A 72 25.06 -9.06 -14.23
CA ARG A 72 24.48 -8.56 -15.49
C ARG A 72 24.57 -9.60 -16.61
N LEU A 73 25.72 -10.28 -16.71
CA LEU A 73 25.93 -11.36 -17.68
C LEU A 73 25.01 -12.55 -17.40
N PHE A 74 24.81 -12.94 -16.14
CA PHE A 74 23.87 -14.00 -15.77
C PHE A 74 22.44 -13.70 -16.28
N PHE A 75 21.94 -12.48 -16.04
CA PHE A 75 20.62 -12.08 -16.52
C PHE A 75 20.55 -11.93 -18.05
N THR A 76 21.64 -11.52 -18.71
CA THR A 76 21.65 -11.35 -20.17
C THR A 76 21.75 -12.70 -20.90
N THR A 77 22.46 -13.68 -20.34
CA THR A 77 22.66 -15.01 -20.94
C THR A 77 21.52 -15.99 -20.63
N SER A 78 20.61 -15.65 -19.72
CA SER A 78 19.48 -16.52 -19.37
C SER A 78 18.56 -16.79 -20.57
N PHE A 79 18.10 -18.04 -20.69
CA PHE A 79 17.16 -18.46 -21.75
C PHE A 79 15.72 -17.99 -21.49
N ASP A 80 15.38 -17.70 -20.23
CA ASP A 80 14.05 -17.21 -19.86
C ASP A 80 13.85 -15.77 -20.38
N PRO A 81 12.79 -15.50 -21.17
CA PRO A 81 12.53 -14.20 -21.75
C PRO A 81 12.30 -13.09 -20.69
N ASP A 82 11.76 -13.42 -19.53
CA ASP A 82 11.47 -12.41 -18.49
C ASP A 82 12.74 -12.02 -17.73
N ILE A 83 13.60 -13.00 -17.42
CA ILE A 83 14.92 -12.77 -16.83
C ILE A 83 15.82 -11.99 -17.81
N HIS A 84 15.74 -12.32 -19.11
CA HIS A 84 16.49 -11.60 -20.14
C HIS A 84 16.11 -10.12 -20.24
N LYS A 85 14.82 -9.77 -20.13
CA LYS A 85 14.35 -8.38 -20.09
C LYS A 85 14.89 -7.62 -18.88
N ILE A 86 15.10 -8.30 -17.75
CA ILE A 86 15.74 -7.70 -16.58
C ILE A 86 17.20 -7.43 -16.83
N GLY A 87 17.92 -8.37 -17.46
CA GLY A 87 19.31 -8.17 -17.86
C GLY A 87 19.51 -6.92 -18.73
N LEU A 88 18.54 -6.61 -19.60
CA LEU A 88 18.55 -5.37 -20.41
C LEU A 88 18.32 -4.10 -19.61
N LYS A 89 17.59 -4.17 -18.48
CA LYS A 89 17.34 -3.04 -17.57
C LYS A 89 18.34 -2.95 -16.42
N PHE A 90 19.26 -3.91 -16.31
CA PHE A 90 20.15 -4.07 -15.17
C PHE A 90 21.27 -3.03 -15.18
N GLU A 91 21.30 -2.18 -14.16
CA GLU A 91 22.37 -1.21 -13.94
C GLU A 91 23.44 -1.81 -13.01
N THR A 92 24.70 -1.83 -13.45
CA THR A 92 25.82 -2.27 -12.60
C THR A 92 26.27 -1.14 -11.68
N ILE A 93 26.19 -1.37 -10.37
CA ILE A 93 26.66 -0.42 -9.35
C ILE A 93 27.88 -1.02 -8.66
N GLN A 94 28.96 -0.24 -8.54
CA GLN A 94 30.21 -0.69 -7.92
C GLN A 94 30.25 -0.46 -6.41
N ASP A 95 29.45 0.48 -5.91
CA ASP A 95 29.42 0.92 -4.52
C ASP A 95 28.08 0.52 -3.86
N ALA A 96 28.17 -0.33 -2.84
CA ALA A 96 27.01 -0.87 -2.15
C ALA A 96 26.25 0.21 -1.36
N ASP A 97 26.95 1.18 -0.76
CA ASP A 97 26.31 2.22 0.05
C ASP A 97 25.43 3.12 -0.85
N GLN A 98 25.91 3.45 -2.05
CA GLN A 98 25.12 4.19 -3.04
C GLN A 98 23.89 3.41 -3.51
N ALA A 99 23.98 2.08 -3.61
CA ALA A 99 22.83 1.25 -3.95
C ALA A 99 21.78 1.29 -2.83
N VAL A 100 22.21 1.18 -1.56
CA VAL A 100 21.32 1.27 -0.40
C VAL A 100 20.60 2.62 -0.33
N ASP A 101 21.31 3.73 -0.56
CA ASP A 101 20.70 5.06 -0.59
C ASP A 101 19.61 5.20 -1.67
N ARG A 102 19.82 4.59 -2.85
CA ARG A 102 18.84 4.58 -3.95
C ARG A 102 17.66 3.65 -3.67
N VAL A 103 17.87 2.56 -2.95
CA VAL A 103 16.79 1.69 -2.48
C VAL A 103 15.96 2.43 -1.44
N ALA A 104 16.61 3.16 -0.52
CA ALA A 104 15.94 4.00 0.48
C ALA A 104 15.10 5.12 -0.16
N SER A 105 15.52 5.65 -1.33
CA SER A 105 14.72 6.61 -2.11
C SER A 105 13.54 5.95 -2.87
N GLY A 106 13.39 4.63 -2.83
CA GLY A 106 12.27 3.89 -3.43
C GLY A 106 12.28 3.84 -4.96
N THR A 107 13.37 4.25 -5.60
CA THR A 107 13.47 4.33 -7.07
C THR A 107 14.20 3.14 -7.69
N PHE A 108 14.85 2.34 -6.85
CA PHE A 108 15.78 1.29 -7.27
C PHE A 108 15.53 -0.02 -6.52
N ALA A 109 15.62 -1.13 -7.25
CA ALA A 109 15.57 -2.49 -6.73
C ALA A 109 16.97 -3.11 -6.83
N TYR A 110 17.51 -3.54 -5.69
CA TYR A 110 18.85 -4.09 -5.59
C TYR A 110 18.81 -5.62 -5.57
N TYR A 111 19.56 -6.24 -6.47
CA TYR A 111 19.80 -7.68 -6.51
C TYR A 111 21.11 -7.96 -5.78
N GLU A 112 21.04 -8.80 -4.75
CA GLU A 112 22.19 -9.21 -3.96
C GLU A 112 21.86 -10.49 -3.19
N ASN A 113 22.87 -11.09 -2.57
CA ASN A 113 22.72 -12.21 -1.67
C ASN A 113 21.76 -11.90 -0.49
N SER A 114 20.91 -12.88 -0.14
CA SER A 114 19.95 -12.76 0.96
C SER A 114 20.59 -12.46 2.32
N TYR A 115 21.78 -12.98 2.61
CA TYR A 115 22.47 -12.69 3.87
C TYR A 115 22.85 -11.21 3.99
N PHE A 116 23.34 -10.61 2.89
CA PHE A 116 23.66 -9.19 2.84
C PHE A 116 22.41 -8.33 2.99
N LEU A 117 21.32 -8.68 2.29
CA LEU A 117 20.06 -7.94 2.39
C LEU A 117 19.47 -7.99 3.80
N LEU A 118 19.57 -9.12 4.51
CA LEU A 118 19.12 -9.25 5.89
C LEU A 118 19.94 -8.35 6.85
N GLU A 119 21.25 -8.26 6.65
CA GLU A 119 22.11 -7.38 7.41
C GLU A 119 21.78 -5.90 7.13
N ALA A 120 21.55 -5.54 5.87
CA ALA A 120 21.19 -4.18 5.47
C ALA A 120 19.84 -3.71 6.04
N ILE A 121 18.89 -4.61 6.27
CA ILE A 121 17.58 -4.28 6.87
C ILE A 121 17.67 -4.06 8.39
N THR A 122 18.64 -4.70 9.05
CA THR A 122 18.78 -4.65 10.52
C THR A 122 19.63 -3.50 11.01
N ARG A 123 20.35 -2.82 10.12
CA ARG A 123 21.21 -1.67 10.38
C ARG A 123 20.44 -0.35 10.40
#